data_AF-A0A426SGA7-F1
#
_entry.id   AF-A0A426SGA7-F1
#
_cell.length_a   1.000
_cell.length_b   1.000
_cell.length_c   1.000
_cell.angle_alpha   90.00
_cell.angle_beta   90.00
_cell.angle_gamma   90.00
#
_symmetry.space_group_name_H-M   'P 1'
#
loop_
_entity.id
_entity.type
_entity.pdbx_description
1 polymer ?
#
loop_
_entity_poly.entity_id
_entity_poly.type
_entity_poly.pdbx_seq_one_letter_code
_entity_poly.pdbx_strand_id
1 'polypeptide(L)'
;MNSVDLENVTKVYGGSTPSVDDLTLTVGDGEFFTLLGPSGCGKSTTLRMIAGFINPTSGRIRFGERDVTNLPPHRRDTGMVFQNYALFPHMDVAGNVAYGLSMRGVAKSEKRSRIDEALAMVGLTGYADRRIDQLSGGQQQRVALARALVIQPSVLLLDEPLSNLDAKLREETRAQIRQIQQRARTTSVYVTHDQSEAMAMSDRIAVMNAGVLHQVGAPREIYRRPATSFVARFIGRSNVLSGTVEEAGTERLSVRLDGGEVLQAPVSEGTLSARVAGGDAVALSVRPETMRIEAVPEGSGTVVGGVRATVRMTEFTGSSCVIWLRYGDEDLLATIPDTDDLPEAGDEVLLRPDTARTWVVAP
;
A
#
# COMPACT_ATOMS: atom_id res chain seq x y z
N MET A 1 5.08 -18.56 -16.76
CA MET A 1 5.52 -17.22 -16.33
C MET A 1 4.37 -16.27 -16.60
N ASN A 2 3.66 -15.87 -15.55
CA ASN A 2 2.45 -15.06 -15.60
C ASN A 2 2.74 -13.69 -14.98
N SER A 3 3.79 -13.01 -15.43
CA SER A 3 3.99 -11.59 -15.09
C SER A 3 2.84 -10.75 -15.62
N VAL A 4 2.57 -9.61 -14.98
CA VAL A 4 1.64 -8.61 -15.52
C VAL A 4 2.42 -7.35 -15.79
N ASP A 5 2.55 -7.02 -17.07
CA ASP A 5 3.33 -5.89 -17.56
C ASP A 5 2.41 -4.81 -18.12
N LEU A 6 2.53 -3.60 -17.58
CA LEU A 6 1.85 -2.39 -18.04
C LEU A 6 2.94 -1.48 -18.62
N GLU A 7 2.77 -1.07 -19.88
CA GLU A 7 3.70 -0.19 -20.59
C GLU A 7 2.97 1.07 -21.03
N ASN A 8 3.36 2.21 -20.44
CA ASN A 8 2.82 3.54 -20.75
C ASN A 8 1.29 3.57 -20.80
N VAL A 9 0.65 2.87 -19.85
CA VAL A 9 -0.81 2.69 -19.83
C VAL A 9 -1.46 3.98 -19.35
N THR A 10 -2.24 4.59 -20.23
CA THR A 10 -3.00 5.81 -19.93
C THR A 10 -4.49 5.57 -20.10
N LYS A 11 -5.30 6.13 -19.19
CA LYS A 11 -6.76 6.16 -19.32
C LYS A 11 -7.31 7.56 -19.14
N VAL A 12 -7.95 8.05 -20.21
CA VAL A 12 -8.73 9.29 -20.24
C VAL A 12 -10.21 8.95 -20.44
N TYR A 13 -11.08 9.55 -19.63
CA TYR A 13 -12.54 9.49 -19.83
C TYR A 13 -13.02 10.83 -20.39
N GLY A 14 -13.80 10.83 -21.47
CA GLY A 14 -14.52 12.02 -21.94
C GLY A 14 -13.69 13.29 -22.19
N GLY A 15 -12.39 13.18 -22.47
CA GLY A 15 -11.50 14.32 -22.76
C GLY A 15 -11.00 15.11 -21.53
N SER A 16 -11.17 14.59 -20.32
CA SER A 16 -10.66 15.21 -19.09
C SER A 16 -9.20 14.83 -18.78
N THR A 17 -8.68 15.32 -17.65
CA THR A 17 -7.39 14.89 -17.08
C THR A 17 -7.33 13.35 -16.98
N PRO A 18 -6.20 12.71 -17.32
CA PRO A 18 -6.09 11.26 -17.22
C PRO A 18 -6.39 10.74 -15.81
N SER A 19 -7.21 9.69 -15.72
CA SER A 19 -7.45 8.98 -14.46
C SER A 19 -6.34 8.01 -14.09
N VAL A 20 -5.57 7.59 -15.11
CA VAL A 20 -4.29 6.89 -15.00
C VAL A 20 -3.41 7.50 -16.08
N ASP A 21 -2.23 7.97 -15.71
CA ASP A 21 -1.32 8.69 -16.60
C ASP A 21 0.03 7.98 -16.68
N ASP A 22 0.39 7.55 -17.88
CA ASP A 22 1.68 6.95 -18.23
C ASP A 22 2.15 5.85 -17.26
N LEU A 23 1.24 4.95 -16.88
CA LEU A 23 1.54 3.91 -15.90
C LEU A 23 2.40 2.81 -16.55
N THR A 24 3.68 2.78 -16.14
CA THR A 24 4.61 1.69 -16.45
C THR A 24 4.92 0.90 -15.19
N LEU A 25 4.60 -0.39 -15.20
CA LEU A 25 4.71 -1.26 -14.03
C LEU A 25 4.82 -2.73 -14.44
N THR A 26 5.68 -3.48 -13.75
CA THR A 26 5.77 -4.94 -13.87
C THR A 26 5.45 -5.61 -12.54
N VAL A 27 4.50 -6.54 -12.57
CA VAL A 27 4.19 -7.48 -11.49
C VAL A 27 4.83 -8.83 -11.82
N GLY A 28 5.66 -9.34 -10.92
CA GLY A 28 6.39 -10.59 -11.08
C GLY A 28 5.50 -11.84 -10.96
N ASP A 29 6.01 -12.97 -11.43
CA ASP A 29 5.35 -14.27 -11.34
C ASP A 29 5.12 -14.68 -9.88
N GLY A 30 3.88 -15.05 -9.54
CA GLY A 30 3.51 -15.46 -8.18
C GLY A 30 3.52 -14.35 -7.13
N GLU A 31 3.80 -13.10 -7.54
CA GLU A 31 3.88 -11.95 -6.66
C GLU A 31 2.51 -11.53 -6.11
N PHE A 32 2.46 -11.10 -4.86
CA PHE A 32 1.33 -10.35 -4.32
C PHE A 32 1.64 -8.85 -4.38
N PHE A 33 1.13 -8.20 -5.42
CA PHE A 33 1.40 -6.81 -5.71
C PHE A 33 0.21 -5.92 -5.37
N THR A 34 0.44 -4.86 -4.61
CA THR A 34 -0.64 -3.95 -4.18
C THR A 34 -0.57 -2.60 -4.88
N LEU A 35 -1.69 -2.16 -5.46
CA LEU A 35 -1.94 -0.77 -5.82
C LEU A 35 -2.53 -0.06 -4.61
N LEU A 36 -1.81 0.93 -4.09
CA LEU A 36 -2.16 1.69 -2.88
C LEU A 36 -2.23 3.19 -3.21
N GLY A 37 -3.18 3.89 -2.62
CA GLY A 37 -3.32 5.33 -2.84
C GLY A 37 -4.68 5.88 -2.38
N PRO A 38 -4.87 7.20 -2.36
CA PRO A 38 -6.13 7.84 -1.97
C PRO A 38 -7.30 7.44 -2.88
N SER A 39 -8.53 7.71 -2.42
CA SER A 39 -9.72 7.56 -3.26
C SER A 39 -9.58 8.35 -4.56
N GLY A 40 -9.96 7.75 -5.69
CA GLY A 40 -9.90 8.41 -7.00
C GLY A 40 -8.52 8.45 -7.68
N CYS A 41 -7.45 7.89 -7.10
CA CYS A 41 -6.12 7.95 -7.73
C CYS A 41 -5.86 6.97 -8.89
N GLY A 42 -6.89 6.25 -9.37
CA GLY A 42 -6.79 5.39 -10.55
C GLY A 42 -6.64 3.89 -10.28
N LYS A 43 -6.52 3.42 -9.03
CA LYS A 43 -6.29 2.00 -8.70
C LYS A 43 -7.30 1.02 -9.31
N SER A 44 -8.60 1.19 -9.02
CA SER A 44 -9.63 0.32 -9.56
C SER A 44 -9.79 0.49 -11.08
N THR A 45 -9.46 1.66 -11.63
CA THR A 45 -9.38 1.86 -13.08
C THR A 45 -8.27 1.00 -13.68
N THR A 46 -7.07 1.02 -13.10
CA THR A 46 -5.94 0.15 -13.48
C THR A 46 -6.32 -1.32 -13.38
N LEU A 47 -6.92 -1.75 -12.26
CA LEU A 47 -7.33 -3.15 -12.07
C LEU A 47 -8.38 -3.59 -13.10
N ARG A 48 -9.36 -2.73 -13.42
CA ARG A 48 -10.37 -2.99 -14.45
C ARG A 48 -9.78 -3.01 -15.86
N MET A 49 -8.72 -2.24 -16.12
CA MET A 49 -7.97 -2.32 -17.37
C MET A 49 -7.20 -3.63 -17.48
N ILE A 50 -6.59 -4.12 -16.41
CA ILE A 50 -5.95 -5.44 -16.35
C ILE A 50 -6.97 -6.55 -16.62
N ALA A 51 -8.14 -6.48 -15.96
CA ALA A 51 -9.25 -7.41 -16.14
C ALA A 51 -9.93 -7.34 -17.53
N GLY A 52 -9.72 -6.26 -18.28
CA GLY A 52 -10.34 -6.04 -19.60
C GLY A 52 -11.77 -5.53 -19.56
N PHE A 53 -12.27 -5.08 -18.41
CA PHE A 53 -13.58 -4.42 -18.32
C PHE A 53 -13.57 -3.03 -18.93
N ILE A 54 -12.39 -2.41 -18.99
CA ILE A 54 -12.17 -1.08 -19.56
C ILE A 54 -10.92 -1.18 -20.42
N ASN A 55 -10.95 -0.66 -21.65
CA ASN A 55 -9.75 -0.56 -22.46
C ASN A 55 -8.95 0.69 -22.09
N PRO A 56 -7.60 0.62 -22.07
CA PRO A 56 -6.78 1.80 -21.96
C PRO A 56 -6.99 2.73 -23.16
N THR A 57 -6.74 4.01 -22.97
CA THR A 57 -6.74 4.99 -24.08
C THR A 57 -5.47 4.83 -24.92
N SER A 58 -4.33 4.56 -24.28
CA SER A 58 -3.06 4.23 -24.91
C SER A 58 -2.21 3.33 -24.01
N GLY A 59 -1.11 2.80 -24.56
CA GLY A 59 -0.23 1.86 -23.86
C GLY A 59 -0.63 0.40 -24.09
N ARG A 60 0.09 -0.51 -23.42
CA ARG A 60 -0.07 -1.96 -23.58
C ARG A 60 -0.14 -2.67 -22.24
N ILE A 61 -0.91 -3.75 -22.20
CA ILE A 61 -1.00 -4.67 -21.07
C ILE A 61 -0.67 -6.07 -21.58
N ARG A 62 0.35 -6.71 -20.98
CA ARG A 62 0.80 -8.05 -21.34
C ARG A 62 0.77 -8.98 -20.13
N PHE A 63 0.38 -10.23 -20.35
CA PHE A 63 0.54 -11.31 -19.38
C PHE A 63 1.66 -12.23 -19.88
N GLY A 64 2.83 -12.16 -19.24
CA GLY A 64 4.07 -12.68 -19.82
C GLY A 64 4.30 -12.09 -21.21
N GLU A 65 4.44 -12.95 -22.22
CA GLU A 65 4.65 -12.53 -23.61
C GLU A 65 3.34 -12.18 -24.34
N ARG A 66 2.17 -12.50 -23.76
CA ARG A 66 0.88 -12.36 -24.44
C ARG A 66 0.31 -10.95 -24.25
N ASP A 67 0.14 -10.21 -25.34
CA ASP A 67 -0.61 -8.95 -25.34
C ASP A 67 -2.11 -9.22 -25.10
N VAL A 68 -2.64 -8.67 -24.01
CA VAL A 68 -4.05 -8.81 -23.62
C VAL A 68 -4.82 -7.50 -23.76
N THR A 69 -4.19 -6.41 -24.22
CA THR A 69 -4.70 -5.04 -24.20
C THR A 69 -6.13 -4.90 -24.72
N ASN A 70 -6.43 -5.53 -25.85
CA ASN A 70 -7.73 -5.48 -26.52
C ASN A 70 -8.59 -6.73 -26.33
N LEU A 71 -8.15 -7.67 -25.49
CA LEU A 71 -8.92 -8.88 -25.22
C LEU A 71 -10.07 -8.58 -24.25
N PRO A 72 -11.27 -9.13 -24.51
CA PRO A 72 -12.38 -9.03 -23.56
C PRO A 72 -12.09 -9.85 -22.29
N PRO A 73 -12.76 -9.56 -21.15
CA PRO A 73 -12.45 -10.18 -19.85
C PRO A 73 -12.40 -11.71 -19.87
N HIS A 74 -13.38 -12.35 -20.53
CA HIS A 74 -13.50 -13.80 -20.59
C HIS A 74 -12.35 -14.50 -21.36
N ARG A 75 -11.49 -13.75 -22.08
CA ARG A 75 -10.33 -14.27 -22.81
C ARG A 75 -8.98 -13.96 -22.15
N ARG A 76 -8.97 -13.24 -21.02
CA ARG A 76 -7.74 -12.81 -20.31
C ARG A 76 -7.23 -13.81 -19.28
N ASP A 77 -7.97 -14.89 -19.02
CA ASP A 77 -7.60 -15.90 -18.02
C ASP A 77 -7.31 -15.32 -16.61
N THR A 78 -8.15 -14.37 -16.21
CA THR A 78 -8.09 -13.73 -14.88
C THR A 78 -9.20 -14.26 -13.97
N GLY A 79 -8.90 -14.41 -12.68
CA GLY A 79 -9.90 -14.52 -11.61
C GLY A 79 -10.09 -13.16 -10.95
N MET A 80 -11.33 -12.74 -10.66
CA MET A 80 -11.60 -11.46 -10.01
C MET A 80 -12.47 -11.62 -8.77
N VAL A 81 -12.07 -10.94 -7.69
CA VAL A 81 -12.85 -10.74 -6.47
C VAL A 81 -13.23 -9.27 -6.39
N PHE A 82 -14.53 -9.01 -6.41
CA PHE A 82 -15.09 -7.65 -6.32
C PHE A 82 -15.28 -7.21 -4.87
N GLN A 83 -15.32 -5.90 -4.65
CA GLN A 83 -15.55 -5.27 -3.34
C GLN A 83 -16.81 -5.78 -2.63
N ASN A 84 -17.92 -5.95 -3.37
CA ASN A 84 -19.19 -6.48 -2.86
C ASN A 84 -19.30 -8.01 -2.97
N TYR A 85 -18.20 -8.71 -3.25
CA TYR A 85 -18.06 -10.14 -3.54
C TYR A 85 -18.78 -10.63 -4.81
N ALA A 86 -19.82 -9.92 -5.26
CA ALA A 86 -20.64 -10.23 -6.43
C ALA A 86 -21.07 -11.71 -6.48
N LEU A 87 -21.41 -12.30 -5.32
CA LEU A 87 -21.93 -13.67 -5.25
C LEU A 87 -23.36 -13.70 -5.79
N PHE A 88 -23.72 -14.80 -6.44
CA PHE A 88 -25.06 -15.02 -6.97
C PHE A 88 -25.97 -15.51 -5.83
N PRO A 89 -26.91 -14.69 -5.33
CA PRO A 89 -27.70 -15.00 -4.14
C PRO A 89 -28.71 -16.14 -4.36
N HIS A 90 -29.05 -16.41 -5.62
CA HIS A 90 -29.96 -17.47 -6.01
C HIS A 90 -29.28 -18.84 -6.09
N MET A 91 -27.95 -18.90 -6.11
CA MET A 91 -27.14 -20.13 -6.11
C MET A 91 -26.64 -20.45 -4.70
N ASP A 92 -26.35 -21.72 -4.44
CA ASP A 92 -25.60 -22.17 -3.27
C ASP A 92 -24.09 -21.89 -3.44
N VAL A 93 -23.30 -22.26 -2.43
CA VAL A 93 -21.84 -22.11 -2.45
C VAL A 93 -21.22 -22.91 -3.61
N ALA A 94 -21.61 -24.17 -3.79
CA ALA A 94 -21.11 -25.03 -4.86
C ALA A 94 -21.40 -24.43 -6.25
N GLY A 95 -22.62 -23.93 -6.48
CA GLY A 95 -23.04 -23.29 -7.72
C GLY A 95 -22.27 -21.99 -7.99
N ASN A 96 -22.04 -21.17 -6.96
CA ASN A 96 -21.20 -19.99 -7.08
C ASN A 96 -19.78 -20.35 -7.53
N VAL A 97 -19.15 -21.32 -6.88
CA VAL A 97 -17.79 -21.78 -7.23
C VAL A 97 -17.76 -22.45 -8.61
N ALA A 98 -18.74 -23.29 -8.93
CA ALA A 98 -18.81 -24.05 -10.18
C ALA A 98 -19.09 -23.18 -11.43
N TYR A 99 -19.52 -21.93 -11.26
CA TYR A 99 -19.97 -21.09 -12.36
C TYR A 99 -18.91 -20.92 -13.45
N GLY A 100 -17.68 -20.54 -13.06
CA GLY A 100 -16.57 -20.34 -13.99
C GLY A 100 -16.16 -21.63 -14.73
N LEU A 101 -16.17 -22.77 -14.03
CA LEU A 101 -15.91 -24.09 -14.63
C LEU A 101 -16.98 -24.45 -15.67
N SER A 102 -18.24 -24.10 -15.38
CA SER A 102 -19.37 -24.39 -16.25
C SER A 102 -19.31 -23.57 -17.53
N MET A 103 -18.94 -22.30 -17.44
CA MET A 103 -18.74 -21.43 -18.61
C MET A 103 -17.54 -21.88 -19.47
N ARG A 104 -16.52 -22.52 -18.87
CA ARG A 104 -15.38 -23.12 -19.58
C ARG A 104 -15.66 -24.53 -20.13
N GLY A 105 -16.87 -25.06 -19.95
CA GLY A 105 -17.24 -26.38 -20.48
C GLY A 105 -16.56 -27.57 -19.79
N VAL A 106 -16.06 -27.39 -18.55
CA VAL A 106 -15.40 -28.47 -17.79
C VAL A 106 -16.38 -29.63 -17.55
N ALA A 107 -15.89 -30.88 -17.61
CA ALA A 107 -16.74 -32.06 -17.44
C ALA A 107 -17.33 -32.14 -16.02
N LYS A 108 -18.57 -32.66 -15.90
CA LYS A 108 -19.27 -32.75 -14.61
C LYS A 108 -18.50 -33.58 -13.57
N SER A 109 -17.83 -34.65 -14.00
CA SER A 109 -17.00 -35.50 -13.15
C SER A 109 -15.83 -34.74 -12.53
N GLU A 110 -15.23 -33.81 -13.27
CA GLU A 110 -14.08 -33.01 -12.82
C GLU A 110 -14.50 -31.82 -11.96
N LYS A 111 -15.67 -31.21 -12.24
CA LYS A 111 -16.17 -30.05 -11.48
C LYS A 111 -16.21 -30.31 -9.98
N ARG A 112 -16.73 -31.46 -9.56
CA ARG A 112 -16.90 -31.76 -8.13
C ARG A 112 -15.56 -31.77 -7.39
N SER A 113 -14.55 -32.46 -7.93
CA SER A 113 -13.20 -32.47 -7.34
C SER A 113 -12.63 -31.07 -7.20
N ARG A 114 -12.68 -30.26 -8.28
CA ARG A 114 -12.18 -28.88 -8.26
C ARG A 114 -12.92 -27.99 -7.27
N ILE A 115 -14.25 -28.14 -7.15
CA ILE A 115 -15.04 -27.39 -6.17
C ILE A 115 -14.60 -27.77 -4.75
N ASP A 116 -14.50 -29.06 -4.45
CA ASP A 116 -14.11 -29.56 -3.13
C ASP A 116 -12.69 -29.11 -2.77
N GLU A 117 -11.75 -29.18 -3.71
CA GLU A 117 -10.38 -28.67 -3.56
C GLU A 117 -10.33 -27.16 -3.30
N ALA A 118 -11.10 -26.36 -4.07
CA ALA A 118 -11.17 -24.92 -3.90
C ALA A 118 -11.78 -24.53 -2.55
N LEU A 119 -12.84 -25.22 -2.12
CA LEU A 119 -13.46 -25.01 -0.81
C LEU A 119 -12.54 -25.41 0.34
N ALA A 120 -11.81 -26.52 0.20
CA ALA A 120 -10.81 -26.93 1.18
C ALA A 120 -9.67 -25.91 1.30
N MET A 121 -9.19 -25.36 0.17
CA MET A 121 -8.13 -24.34 0.15
C MET A 121 -8.50 -23.10 0.96
N VAL A 122 -9.77 -22.67 0.90
CA VAL A 122 -10.28 -21.53 1.66
C VAL A 122 -10.86 -21.91 3.04
N GLY A 123 -10.71 -23.16 3.48
CA GLY A 123 -11.19 -23.61 4.78
C GLY A 123 -12.71 -23.61 4.94
N LEU A 124 -13.43 -23.95 3.86
CA LEU A 124 -14.89 -24.06 3.78
C LEU A 124 -15.35 -25.49 3.42
N THR A 125 -14.57 -26.51 3.79
CA THR A 125 -14.96 -27.91 3.64
C THR A 125 -16.33 -28.16 4.26
N GLY A 126 -17.25 -28.78 3.51
CA GLY A 126 -18.63 -29.06 3.96
C GLY A 126 -19.62 -27.90 3.83
N TYR A 127 -19.23 -26.77 3.20
CA TYR A 127 -20.13 -25.62 3.00
C TYR A 127 -20.82 -25.62 1.63
N ALA A 128 -20.55 -26.61 0.78
CA ALA A 128 -21.00 -26.67 -0.62
C ALA A 128 -22.50 -26.42 -0.81
N ASP A 129 -23.34 -27.02 0.04
CA ASP A 129 -24.81 -26.95 -0.10
C ASP A 129 -25.44 -25.75 0.62
N ARG A 130 -24.63 -24.91 1.29
CA ARG A 130 -25.15 -23.74 2.00
C ARG A 130 -25.55 -22.63 1.03
N ARG A 131 -26.55 -21.86 1.44
CA ARG A 131 -26.98 -20.64 0.74
C ARG A 131 -26.11 -19.45 1.17
N ILE A 132 -25.95 -18.46 0.29
CA ILE A 132 -25.06 -17.31 0.53
C ILE A 132 -25.51 -16.43 1.71
N ASP A 133 -26.81 -16.31 1.92
CA ASP A 133 -27.44 -15.59 3.03
C ASP A 133 -27.25 -16.28 4.40
N GLN A 134 -26.81 -17.54 4.42
CA GLN A 134 -26.47 -18.28 5.63
C GLN A 134 -25.00 -18.10 6.06
N LEU A 135 -24.22 -17.31 5.32
CA LEU A 135 -22.79 -17.12 5.54
C LEU A 135 -22.48 -15.77 6.17
N SER A 136 -21.48 -15.71 7.04
CA SER A 136 -20.90 -14.45 7.51
C SER A 136 -20.16 -13.71 6.39
N GLY A 137 -19.89 -12.41 6.54
CA GLY A 137 -19.16 -11.62 5.54
C GLY A 137 -17.79 -12.21 5.17
N GLY A 138 -17.02 -12.65 6.17
CA GLY A 138 -15.73 -13.32 5.93
C GLY A 138 -15.87 -14.70 5.26
N GLN A 139 -16.97 -15.42 5.50
CA GLN A 139 -17.26 -16.67 4.77
C GLN A 139 -17.65 -16.39 3.31
N GLN A 140 -18.48 -15.38 3.05
CA GLN A 140 -18.85 -14.95 1.70
C GLN A 140 -17.60 -14.55 0.89
N GLN A 141 -16.69 -13.78 1.50
CA GLN A 141 -15.43 -13.42 0.85
C GLN A 141 -14.61 -14.66 0.47
N ARG A 142 -14.51 -15.64 1.36
CA ARG A 142 -13.79 -16.90 1.08
C ARG A 142 -14.46 -17.71 -0.03
N VAL A 143 -15.79 -17.69 -0.15
CA VAL A 143 -16.50 -18.26 -1.31
C VAL A 143 -16.16 -17.50 -2.59
N ALA A 144 -16.09 -16.17 -2.56
CA ALA A 144 -15.72 -15.37 -3.74
C ALA A 144 -14.28 -15.66 -4.20
N LEU A 145 -13.35 -15.85 -3.24
CA LEU A 145 -11.98 -16.25 -3.52
C LEU A 145 -11.91 -17.67 -4.09
N ALA A 146 -12.63 -18.63 -3.53
CA ALA A 146 -12.73 -19.99 -4.07
C ALA A 146 -13.26 -19.98 -5.51
N ARG A 147 -14.30 -19.18 -5.80
CA ARG A 147 -14.84 -19.01 -7.14
C ARG A 147 -13.82 -18.42 -8.12
N ALA A 148 -12.98 -17.49 -7.68
CA ALA A 148 -11.94 -16.91 -8.51
C ALA A 148 -10.79 -17.91 -8.79
N LEU A 149 -10.44 -18.74 -7.80
CA LEU A 149 -9.30 -19.66 -7.86
C LEU A 149 -9.60 -21.02 -8.50
N VAL A 150 -10.86 -21.48 -8.46
CA VAL A 150 -11.25 -22.82 -8.97
C VAL A 150 -10.95 -23.00 -10.46
N ILE A 151 -10.94 -21.91 -11.24
CA ILE A 151 -10.59 -21.91 -12.66
C ILE A 151 -9.07 -21.93 -12.91
N GLN A 152 -8.27 -21.90 -11.84
CA GLN A 152 -6.79 -21.84 -11.85
C GLN A 152 -6.28 -20.70 -12.74
N PRO A 153 -6.67 -19.44 -12.45
CA PRO A 153 -6.36 -18.32 -13.33
C PRO A 153 -4.85 -18.02 -13.30
N SER A 154 -4.35 -17.50 -14.42
CA SER A 154 -2.98 -17.00 -14.51
C SER A 154 -2.75 -15.79 -13.61
N VAL A 155 -3.77 -14.94 -13.44
CA VAL A 155 -3.72 -13.71 -12.64
C VAL A 155 -4.97 -13.61 -11.75
N LEU A 156 -4.79 -13.32 -10.47
CA LEU A 156 -5.86 -13.03 -9.51
C LEU A 156 -5.95 -11.53 -9.26
N LEU A 157 -7.14 -10.97 -9.39
CA LEU A 157 -7.41 -9.54 -9.23
C LEU A 157 -8.34 -9.34 -8.04
N LEU A 158 -7.96 -8.47 -7.10
CA LEU A 158 -8.73 -8.21 -5.89
C LEU A 158 -9.02 -6.71 -5.77
N ASP A 159 -10.29 -6.32 -5.89
CA ASP A 159 -10.74 -4.91 -5.81
C ASP A 159 -11.32 -4.63 -4.41
N GLU A 160 -10.50 -4.08 -3.52
CA GLU A 160 -10.86 -3.73 -2.13
C GLU A 160 -11.67 -4.82 -1.40
N PRO A 161 -11.24 -6.09 -1.41
CA PRO A 161 -12.07 -7.21 -0.95
C PRO A 161 -12.31 -7.22 0.57
N LEU A 162 -11.68 -6.31 1.32
CA LEU A 162 -11.75 -6.22 2.78
C LEU A 162 -12.51 -5.00 3.30
N SER A 163 -13.02 -4.13 2.41
CA SER A 163 -13.61 -2.84 2.78
C SER A 163 -14.87 -2.97 3.65
N ASN A 164 -15.59 -4.09 3.54
CA ASN A 164 -16.90 -4.30 4.17
C ASN A 164 -16.82 -5.09 5.49
N LEU A 165 -15.61 -5.41 5.98
CA LEU A 165 -15.40 -6.16 7.21
C LEU A 165 -15.03 -5.25 8.38
N ASP A 166 -15.36 -5.64 9.60
CA ASP A 166 -14.87 -4.97 10.82
C ASP A 166 -13.35 -5.18 11.01
N ALA A 167 -12.73 -4.39 11.89
CA ALA A 167 -11.28 -4.37 12.04
C ALA A 167 -10.66 -5.73 12.44
N LYS A 168 -11.29 -6.46 13.36
CA LYS A 168 -10.76 -7.74 13.85
C LYS A 168 -10.84 -8.81 12.77
N LEU A 169 -12.02 -8.95 12.16
CA LEU A 169 -12.22 -9.92 11.09
C LEU A 169 -11.35 -9.59 9.88
N ARG A 170 -11.14 -8.31 9.60
CA ARG A 170 -10.25 -7.84 8.54
C ARG A 170 -8.82 -8.33 8.76
N GLU A 171 -8.26 -8.17 9.96
CA GLU A 171 -6.90 -8.63 10.29
C GLU A 171 -6.75 -10.15 10.10
N GLU A 172 -7.68 -10.94 10.64
CA GLU A 172 -7.68 -12.40 10.47
C GLU A 172 -7.75 -12.79 8.99
N THR A 173 -8.57 -12.08 8.20
CA THR A 173 -8.78 -12.41 6.78
C THR A 173 -7.61 -11.99 5.90
N ARG A 174 -6.86 -10.94 6.25
CA ARG A 174 -5.61 -10.54 5.56
C ARG A 174 -4.62 -11.71 5.52
N ALA A 175 -4.37 -12.32 6.69
CA ALA A 175 -3.46 -13.47 6.80
C ALA A 175 -3.95 -14.67 5.96
N GLN A 176 -5.27 -14.93 5.98
CA GLN A 176 -5.87 -16.01 5.19
C GLN A 176 -5.70 -15.81 3.68
N ILE A 177 -6.00 -14.61 3.16
CA ILE A 177 -5.83 -14.32 1.72
C ILE A 177 -4.40 -14.55 1.28
N ARG A 178 -3.43 -14.05 2.06
CA ARG A 178 -2.01 -14.22 1.76
C ARG A 178 -1.62 -15.69 1.74
N GLN A 179 -2.06 -16.49 2.71
CA GLN A 179 -1.79 -17.93 2.74
C GLN A 179 -2.43 -18.66 1.55
N ILE A 180 -3.67 -18.33 1.20
CA ILE A 180 -4.39 -18.94 0.07
C ILE A 180 -3.67 -18.61 -1.24
N GLN A 181 -3.28 -17.35 -1.44
CA GLN A 181 -2.52 -16.93 -2.61
C GLN A 181 -1.17 -17.64 -2.71
N GLN A 182 -0.42 -17.74 -1.61
CA GLN A 182 0.87 -18.46 -1.58
C GLN A 182 0.73 -19.94 -1.90
N ARG A 183 -0.34 -20.60 -1.41
CA ARG A 183 -0.65 -22.00 -1.75
C ARG A 183 -1.01 -22.16 -3.22
N ALA A 184 -1.78 -21.22 -3.78
CA ALA A 184 -2.18 -21.21 -5.18
C ALA A 184 -1.03 -20.82 -6.14
N ARG A 185 0.00 -20.11 -5.65
CA ARG A 185 1.12 -19.56 -6.42
C ARG A 185 0.67 -18.69 -7.61
N THR A 186 -0.44 -17.99 -7.45
CA THR A 186 -1.02 -17.14 -8.51
C THR A 186 -0.50 -15.72 -8.39
N THR A 187 -0.02 -15.14 -9.50
CA THR A 187 0.28 -13.70 -9.59
C THR A 187 -0.96 -12.90 -9.24
N SER A 188 -0.85 -11.97 -8.28
CA SER A 188 -2.02 -11.30 -7.71
C SER A 188 -1.84 -9.78 -7.69
N VAL A 189 -2.85 -9.07 -8.18
CA VAL A 189 -2.94 -7.60 -8.09
C VAL A 189 -4.06 -7.24 -7.12
N TYR A 190 -3.68 -6.61 -6.02
CA TYR A 190 -4.55 -6.21 -4.93
C TYR A 190 -4.74 -4.70 -4.94
N VAL A 191 -5.97 -4.21 -4.80
CA VAL A 191 -6.27 -2.79 -4.67
C VAL A 191 -6.79 -2.53 -3.27
N THR A 192 -6.24 -1.51 -2.60
CA THR A 192 -6.75 -1.03 -1.33
C THR A 192 -6.43 0.45 -1.12
N HIS A 193 -7.18 1.06 -0.20
CA HIS A 193 -6.86 2.35 0.39
C HIS A 193 -6.32 2.22 1.82
N ASP A 194 -6.35 1.02 2.41
CA ASP A 194 -5.84 0.72 3.75
C ASP A 194 -4.33 0.41 3.69
N GLN A 195 -3.54 1.20 4.40
CA GLN A 195 -2.09 1.08 4.41
C GLN A 195 -1.63 -0.17 5.15
N SER A 196 -2.32 -0.55 6.23
CA SER A 196 -1.99 -1.73 7.02
C SER A 196 -2.17 -3.01 6.21
N GLU A 197 -3.15 -3.07 5.32
CA GLU A 197 -3.30 -4.16 4.34
C GLU A 197 -2.09 -4.28 3.43
N ALA A 198 -1.75 -3.17 2.76
CA ALA A 198 -0.65 -3.14 1.82
C ALA A 198 0.67 -3.52 2.51
N MET A 199 0.89 -3.02 3.73
CA MET A 199 2.12 -3.28 4.49
C MET A 199 2.24 -4.72 4.99
N ALA A 200 1.12 -5.34 5.38
CA ALA A 200 1.13 -6.67 5.98
C ALA A 200 1.18 -7.81 4.95
N MET A 201 0.64 -7.59 3.74
CA MET A 201 0.38 -8.68 2.78
C MET A 201 1.26 -8.67 1.54
N SER A 202 1.80 -7.51 1.15
CA SER A 202 2.38 -7.33 -0.19
C SER A 202 3.86 -7.68 -0.25
N ASP A 203 4.28 -8.23 -1.39
CA ASP A 203 5.69 -8.34 -1.75
C ASP A 203 6.22 -6.98 -2.20
N ARG A 204 5.47 -6.29 -3.08
CA ARG A 204 5.69 -4.89 -3.45
C ARG A 204 4.39 -4.11 -3.52
N ILE A 205 4.51 -2.81 -3.34
CA ILE A 205 3.40 -1.85 -3.41
C ILE A 205 3.75 -0.80 -4.46
N ALA A 206 2.79 -0.44 -5.30
CA ALA A 206 2.80 0.80 -6.07
C ALA A 206 1.95 1.84 -5.36
N VAL A 207 2.57 2.96 -4.99
CA VAL A 207 1.87 4.12 -4.42
C VAL A 207 1.45 5.04 -5.56
N MET A 208 0.14 5.28 -5.70
CA MET A 208 -0.47 6.11 -6.74
C MET A 208 -1.15 7.34 -6.13
N ASN A 209 -1.06 8.47 -6.83
CA ASN A 209 -1.79 9.69 -6.51
C ASN A 209 -2.22 10.39 -7.81
N ALA A 210 -3.45 10.89 -7.86
CA ALA A 210 -3.96 11.64 -9.01
C ALA A 210 -3.68 10.99 -10.39
N GLY A 211 -3.74 9.66 -10.47
CA GLY A 211 -3.48 8.90 -11.71
C GLY A 211 -2.01 8.60 -11.99
N VAL A 212 -1.07 9.14 -11.21
CA VAL A 212 0.38 9.01 -11.41
C VAL A 212 0.98 8.04 -10.40
N LEU A 213 1.98 7.26 -10.85
CA LEU A 213 2.79 6.39 -10.02
C LEU A 213 3.89 7.20 -9.32
N HIS A 214 3.91 7.18 -7.99
CA HIS A 214 4.92 7.91 -7.19
C HIS A 214 6.10 7.03 -6.78
N GLN A 215 5.86 5.78 -6.40
CA GLN A 215 6.90 4.88 -5.92
C GLN A 215 6.46 3.43 -6.04
N VAL A 216 7.40 2.55 -6.36
CA VAL A 216 7.25 1.09 -6.27
C VAL A 216 8.37 0.55 -5.39
N GLY A 217 8.04 -0.36 -4.49
CA GLY A 217 9.05 -0.98 -3.63
C GLY A 217 8.45 -1.97 -2.64
N ALA A 218 9.30 -2.63 -1.87
CA ALA A 218 8.85 -3.48 -0.78
C ALA A 218 8.20 -2.64 0.34
N PRO A 219 7.24 -3.17 1.12
CA PRO A 219 6.58 -2.45 2.22
C PRO A 219 7.54 -1.69 3.14
N ARG A 220 8.60 -2.36 3.61
CA ARG A 220 9.60 -1.77 4.52
C ARG A 220 10.42 -0.69 3.84
N GLU A 221 10.67 -0.81 2.54
CA GLU A 221 11.42 0.19 1.78
C GLU A 221 10.57 1.46 1.62
N ILE A 222 9.33 1.35 1.17
CA ILE A 222 8.42 2.50 1.02
C ILE A 222 8.22 3.21 2.35
N TYR A 223 8.05 2.47 3.44
CA TYR A 223 7.89 3.05 4.77
C TYR A 223 9.16 3.79 5.24
N ARG A 224 10.35 3.19 5.08
CA ARG A 224 11.61 3.73 5.61
C ARG A 224 12.28 4.75 4.70
N ARG A 225 12.05 4.67 3.39
CA ARG A 225 12.73 5.42 2.33
C ARG A 225 11.69 5.92 1.31
N PRO A 226 10.74 6.79 1.73
CA PRO A 226 9.78 7.37 0.81
C PRO A 226 10.49 8.22 -0.26
N ALA A 227 10.00 8.22 -1.49
CA ALA A 227 10.61 8.98 -2.60
C ALA A 227 10.18 10.46 -2.60
N THR A 228 8.96 10.76 -2.14
CA THR A 228 8.37 12.11 -2.16
C THR A 228 7.70 12.43 -0.81
N SER A 229 7.51 13.73 -0.54
CA SER A 229 6.73 14.20 0.62
C SER A 229 5.34 13.58 0.65
N PHE A 230 4.70 13.42 -0.52
CA PHE A 230 3.41 12.74 -0.63
C PHE A 230 3.50 11.32 -0.08
N VAL A 231 4.47 10.50 -0.54
CA VAL A 231 4.60 9.12 -0.05
C VAL A 231 4.92 9.10 1.44
N ALA A 232 5.79 10.00 1.91
CA ALA A 232 6.14 10.11 3.33
C ALA A 232 4.93 10.39 4.22
N ARG A 233 4.08 11.36 3.83
CA ARG A 233 2.87 11.75 4.57
C ARG A 233 1.73 10.77 4.40
N PHE A 234 1.63 10.13 3.24
CA PHE A 234 0.57 9.19 2.93
C PHE A 234 0.81 7.83 3.58
N ILE A 235 2.05 7.36 3.66
CA ILE A 235 2.40 6.06 4.22
C ILE A 235 2.80 6.22 5.68
N GLY A 236 1.90 5.90 6.60
CA GLY A 236 2.07 6.12 8.04
C GLY A 236 2.04 7.60 8.43
N ARG A 237 2.40 7.90 9.68
CA ARG A 237 2.64 9.28 10.13
C ARG A 237 4.10 9.65 9.81
N SER A 238 4.33 10.85 9.30
CA SER A 238 5.67 11.40 9.09
C SER A 238 5.66 12.89 9.35
N ASN A 239 6.68 13.36 10.05
CA ASN A 239 7.10 14.76 9.97
C ASN A 239 7.82 14.93 8.64
N VAL A 240 7.53 16.00 7.92
CA VAL A 240 8.22 16.36 6.69
C VAL A 240 8.60 17.81 6.83
N LEU A 241 9.88 18.03 7.08
CA LEU A 241 10.48 19.31 7.46
C LEU A 241 11.18 19.91 6.24
N SER A 242 10.75 21.08 5.80
CA SER A 242 11.35 21.78 4.67
C SER A 242 12.72 22.38 5.03
N GLY A 243 13.63 22.40 4.07
CA GLY A 243 14.92 23.03 4.26
C GLY A 243 15.76 23.10 2.99
N THR A 244 16.99 23.57 3.15
CA THR A 244 17.98 23.71 2.08
C THR A 244 19.21 22.89 2.41
N VAL A 245 19.75 22.16 1.43
CA VAL A 245 21.01 21.43 1.59
C VAL A 245 22.13 22.43 1.88
N GLU A 246 22.73 22.36 3.05
CA GLU A 246 23.89 23.18 3.43
C GLU A 246 25.18 22.54 2.92
N GLU A 247 25.33 21.23 3.13
CA GLU A 247 26.51 20.48 2.72
C GLU A 247 26.10 19.10 2.19
N ALA A 248 26.56 18.78 0.98
CA ALA A 248 26.36 17.47 0.35
C ALA A 248 27.64 16.63 0.50
N GLY A 249 27.73 15.85 1.58
CA GLY A 249 28.81 14.90 1.79
C GLY A 249 28.58 13.56 1.06
N THR A 250 29.56 12.64 1.13
CA THR A 250 29.49 11.34 0.44
C THR A 250 28.64 10.30 1.18
N GLU A 251 28.63 10.34 2.51
CA GLU A 251 27.85 9.41 3.35
C GLU A 251 26.63 10.06 3.99
N ARG A 252 26.71 11.37 4.24
CA ARG A 252 25.69 12.17 4.91
C ARG A 252 25.61 13.54 4.29
N LEU A 253 24.42 14.13 4.33
CA LEU A 253 24.18 15.51 3.97
C LEU A 253 23.60 16.28 5.16
N SER A 254 23.93 17.56 5.23
CA SER A 254 23.41 18.50 6.22
C SER A 254 22.34 19.37 5.57
N VAL A 255 21.14 19.41 6.17
CA VAL A 255 20.03 20.27 5.72
C VAL A 255 19.77 21.30 6.79
N ARG A 256 19.83 22.58 6.41
CA ARG A 256 19.32 23.67 7.22
C ARG A 256 17.81 23.76 7.02
N LEU A 257 17.06 23.51 8.06
CA LEU A 257 15.61 23.67 8.08
C LEU A 257 15.22 25.15 8.01
N ASP A 258 13.98 25.43 7.62
CA ASP A 258 13.47 26.80 7.53
C ASP A 258 13.44 27.52 8.91
N GLY A 259 13.36 26.77 10.00
CA GLY A 259 13.50 27.28 11.38
C GLY A 259 14.94 27.62 11.80
N GLY A 260 15.94 27.25 11.00
CA GLY A 260 17.35 27.57 11.19
C GLY A 260 18.21 26.42 11.72
N GLU A 261 17.61 25.39 12.32
CA GLU A 261 18.32 24.20 12.79
C GLU A 261 18.89 23.37 11.65
N VAL A 262 19.99 22.66 11.94
CA VAL A 262 20.66 21.77 10.97
C VAL A 262 20.48 20.31 11.40
N LEU A 263 19.90 19.53 10.50
CA LEU A 263 19.73 18.08 10.64
C LEU A 263 20.56 17.34 9.59
N GLN A 264 20.88 16.08 9.89
CA GLN A 264 21.63 15.22 8.98
C GLN A 264 20.78 14.07 8.47
N ALA A 265 20.95 13.74 7.19
CA ALA A 265 20.36 12.58 6.54
C ALA A 265 21.44 11.72 5.87
N PRO A 266 21.22 10.41 5.72
CA PRO A 266 22.16 9.54 5.01
C PRO A 266 22.05 9.75 3.50
N VAL A 267 23.19 9.67 2.83
CA VAL A 267 23.29 9.58 1.38
C VAL A 267 23.18 8.11 0.99
N SER A 268 22.29 7.80 0.05
CA SER A 268 22.11 6.45 -0.44
C SER A 268 22.10 6.46 -1.96
N GLU A 269 22.85 5.55 -2.56
CA GLU A 269 22.89 5.42 -4.02
C GLU A 269 21.48 5.16 -4.59
N GLY A 270 21.19 5.78 -5.73
CA GLY A 270 19.90 5.63 -6.44
C GLY A 270 18.77 6.49 -5.89
N THR A 271 18.98 7.29 -4.85
CA THR A 271 17.94 8.11 -4.20
C THR A 271 18.16 9.60 -4.45
N LEU A 272 17.22 10.45 -4.00
CA LEU A 272 17.36 11.89 -4.11
C LEU A 272 18.58 12.41 -3.33
N SER A 273 18.91 11.82 -2.18
CA SER A 273 20.04 12.27 -1.36
C SER A 273 21.40 12.16 -2.05
N ALA A 274 21.54 11.26 -3.03
CA ALA A 274 22.76 11.14 -3.83
C ALA A 274 22.80 12.06 -5.07
N ARG A 275 21.75 12.86 -5.31
CA ARG A 275 21.60 13.69 -6.52
C ARG A 275 21.52 15.19 -6.24
N VAL A 276 21.35 15.58 -4.98
CA VAL A 276 21.26 16.98 -4.55
C VAL A 276 22.63 17.58 -4.25
N ALA A 277 22.75 18.88 -4.44
CA ALA A 277 23.93 19.68 -4.17
C ALA A 277 23.64 20.76 -3.11
N GLY A 278 24.69 21.40 -2.59
CA GLY A 278 24.54 22.55 -1.69
C GLY A 278 23.71 23.67 -2.33
N GLY A 279 22.73 24.18 -1.59
CA GLY A 279 21.76 25.18 -2.04
C GLY A 279 20.44 24.60 -2.57
N ASP A 280 20.33 23.30 -2.79
CA ASP A 280 19.09 22.70 -3.27
C ASP A 280 18.00 22.68 -2.18
N ALA A 281 16.78 23.02 -2.58
CA ALA A 281 15.60 22.89 -1.71
C ALA A 281 15.17 21.43 -1.62
N VAL A 282 15.02 20.93 -0.39
CA VAL A 282 14.63 19.55 -0.09
C VAL A 282 13.71 19.50 1.11
N ALA A 283 13.11 18.34 1.38
CA ALA A 283 12.45 18.09 2.66
C ALA A 283 13.04 16.84 3.34
N LEU A 284 13.02 16.84 4.67
CA LEU A 284 13.41 15.69 5.50
C LEU A 284 12.16 14.99 6.04
N SER A 285 11.96 13.74 5.62
CA SER A 285 11.02 12.84 6.26
C SER A 285 11.64 12.25 7.52
N VAL A 286 10.97 12.49 8.66
CA VAL A 286 11.32 11.91 9.95
C VAL A 286 10.08 11.23 10.53
N ARG A 287 10.23 9.94 10.86
CA ARG A 287 9.14 9.16 11.44
C ARG A 287 8.97 9.49 12.93
N PRO A 288 7.74 9.67 13.43
CA PRO A 288 7.51 9.99 14.84
C PRO A 288 8.16 9.01 15.80
N GLU A 289 8.16 7.71 15.48
CA GLU A 289 8.76 6.67 16.31
C GLU A 289 10.30 6.58 16.21
N THR A 290 10.91 7.47 15.42
CA THR A 290 12.38 7.62 15.31
C THR A 290 12.89 8.88 15.99
N MET A 291 11.99 9.69 16.56
CA MET A 291 12.35 10.86 17.34
C MET A 291 12.53 10.47 18.81
N ARG A 292 13.59 10.98 19.42
CA ARG A 292 13.78 11.00 20.87
C ARG A 292 13.40 12.37 21.40
N ILE A 293 12.75 12.37 22.55
CA ILE A 293 12.44 13.59 23.29
C ILE A 293 13.47 13.71 24.40
N GLU A 294 14.13 14.86 24.47
CA GLU A 294 15.16 15.18 25.45
C GLU A 294 14.82 16.51 26.11
N ALA A 295 15.31 16.72 27.34
CA ALA A 295 15.27 18.02 27.97
C ALA A 295 16.09 19.04 27.15
N VAL A 296 15.62 20.29 27.08
CA VAL A 296 16.38 21.36 26.44
C VAL A 296 17.65 21.60 27.25
N PRO A 297 18.86 21.53 26.65
CA PRO A 297 20.10 21.79 27.36
C PRO A 297 20.14 23.21 27.95
N GLU A 298 20.66 23.37 29.16
CA GLU A 298 20.88 24.67 29.77
C GLU A 298 21.93 25.47 28.96
N GLY A 299 21.49 26.52 28.27
CA GLY A 299 22.35 27.42 27.49
C GLY A 299 21.74 27.90 26.16
N SER A 300 22.21 29.05 25.66
CA SER A 300 21.76 29.69 24.41
C SER A 300 22.49 29.17 23.15
N GLY A 301 23.22 28.06 23.25
CA GLY A 301 23.96 27.50 22.13
C GLY A 301 23.04 26.93 21.04
N THR A 302 23.50 27.00 19.79
CA THR A 302 22.86 26.35 18.64
C THR A 302 22.75 24.86 18.88
N VAL A 303 21.53 24.32 18.84
CA VAL A 303 21.31 22.89 18.98
C VAL A 303 21.66 22.19 17.67
N VAL A 304 22.68 21.35 17.68
CA VAL A 304 23.07 20.54 16.52
C VAL A 304 22.32 19.20 16.57
N GLY A 305 21.68 18.81 15.46
CA GLY A 305 21.07 17.48 15.31
C GLY A 305 19.78 17.28 16.10
N GLY A 306 19.04 18.35 16.37
CA GLY A 306 17.69 18.30 16.94
C GLY A 306 16.95 19.61 16.74
N VAL A 307 15.63 19.58 16.92
CA VAL A 307 14.73 20.75 16.79
C VAL A 307 14.08 21.07 18.12
N ARG A 308 14.08 22.35 18.50
CA ARG A 308 13.36 22.79 19.71
C ARG A 308 11.88 22.89 19.39
N ALA A 309 11.05 22.32 20.25
CA ALA A 309 9.61 22.26 20.03
C ALA A 309 8.85 22.38 21.34
N THR A 310 7.64 22.94 21.28
CA THR A 310 6.75 23.07 22.44
C THR A 310 5.68 21.98 22.38
N VAL A 311 5.50 21.25 23.48
CA VAL A 311 4.49 20.21 23.59
C VAL A 311 3.10 20.84 23.61
N ARG A 312 2.21 20.39 22.73
CA ARG A 312 0.81 20.85 22.68
C ARG A 312 -0.10 19.92 23.45
N MET A 313 0.06 18.62 23.24
CA MET A 313 -0.71 17.60 23.93
C MET A 313 -0.07 16.22 23.78
N THR A 314 -0.42 15.33 24.70
CA THR A 314 -0.01 13.93 24.72
C THR A 314 -1.24 13.04 24.63
N GLU A 315 -1.24 12.09 23.70
CA GLU A 315 -2.33 11.17 23.44
C GLU A 315 -1.88 9.74 23.75
N PHE A 316 -2.52 9.10 24.73
CA PHE A 316 -2.30 7.70 25.07
C PHE A 316 -2.96 6.78 24.05
N THR A 317 -2.18 5.87 23.45
CA THR A 317 -2.63 4.95 22.38
C THR A 317 -2.46 3.47 22.75
N GLY A 318 -2.25 3.16 24.04
CA GLY A 318 -2.03 1.80 24.53
C GLY A 318 -0.56 1.54 24.82
N SER A 319 0.17 0.89 23.92
CA SER A 319 1.61 0.59 24.14
C SER A 319 2.54 1.80 23.94
N SER A 320 1.97 2.94 23.53
CA SER A 320 2.72 4.15 23.16
C SER A 320 1.90 5.41 23.42
N CYS A 321 2.62 6.52 23.55
CA CYS A 321 2.07 7.86 23.59
C CYS A 321 2.46 8.62 22.32
N VAL A 322 1.48 9.25 21.68
CA VAL A 322 1.70 10.17 20.57
C VAL A 322 1.75 11.58 21.15
N ILE A 323 2.87 12.26 20.96
CA ILE A 323 3.09 13.61 21.46
C ILE A 323 2.99 14.55 20.27
N TRP A 324 2.08 15.51 20.37
CA TRP A 324 1.87 16.57 19.40
C TRP A 324 2.68 17.78 19.83
N LEU A 325 3.54 18.28 18.95
CA LEU A 325 4.46 19.36 19.24
C LEU A 325 4.32 20.49 18.22
N ARG A 326 4.73 21.69 18.59
CA ARG A 326 4.86 22.86 17.71
C ARG A 326 6.33 23.17 17.48
N TYR A 327 6.71 23.34 16.22
CA TYR A 327 8.02 23.79 15.77
C TYR A 327 7.84 24.97 14.82
N GLY A 328 8.13 26.19 15.28
CA GLY A 328 7.73 27.41 14.58
C GLY A 328 6.21 27.44 14.35
N ASP A 329 5.80 27.52 13.08
CA ASP A 329 4.40 27.47 12.65
C ASP A 329 3.94 26.06 12.23
N GLU A 330 4.82 25.05 12.29
CA GLU A 330 4.52 23.67 11.91
C GLU A 330 4.13 22.80 13.13
N ASP A 331 3.25 21.82 12.90
CA ASP A 331 2.96 20.77 13.88
C ASP A 331 3.83 19.54 13.60
N LEU A 332 4.46 19.01 14.66
CA LEU A 332 5.26 17.79 14.65
C LEU A 332 4.64 16.71 15.54
N LEU A 333 5.05 15.48 15.29
CA LEU A 333 4.65 14.29 16.02
C LEU A 333 5.87 13.52 16.48
N ALA A 334 5.87 13.12 17.75
CA ALA A 334 6.77 12.08 18.27
C ALA A 334 5.93 10.91 18.80
N THR A 335 6.47 9.70 18.73
CA THR A 335 5.83 8.51 19.31
C THR A 335 6.83 7.80 20.19
N ILE A 336 6.53 7.74 21.48
CA ILE A 336 7.37 7.11 22.49
C ILE A 336 6.60 5.98 23.19
N PRO A 337 7.30 4.98 23.75
CA PRO A 337 6.66 3.99 24.63
C PRO A 337 5.93 4.68 25.79
N ASP A 338 4.87 4.04 26.28
CA ASP A 338 4.16 4.50 27.47
C ASP A 338 5.11 4.52 28.69
N THR A 339 5.03 5.59 29.49
CA THR A 339 5.89 5.84 30.65
C THR A 339 5.23 6.82 31.61
N ASP A 340 5.63 6.81 32.89
CA ASP A 340 5.13 7.76 33.89
C ASP A 340 5.72 9.17 33.71
N ASP A 341 6.83 9.31 32.98
CA ASP A 341 7.55 10.55 32.74
C ASP A 341 7.26 11.07 31.32
N LEU A 342 6.04 11.58 31.13
CA LEU A 342 5.60 12.18 29.86
C LEU A 342 5.65 13.71 29.98
N PRO A 343 6.07 14.42 28.91
CA PRO A 343 6.04 15.87 28.92
C PRO A 343 4.59 16.38 28.87
N GLU A 344 4.38 17.52 29.53
CA GLU A 344 3.08 18.17 29.66
C GLU A 344 2.88 19.26 28.58
N ALA A 345 1.62 19.64 28.37
CA ALA A 345 1.30 20.73 27.45
C ALA A 345 1.94 22.04 27.93
N GLY A 346 2.74 22.67 27.05
CA GLY A 346 3.50 23.88 27.34
C GLY A 346 4.99 23.63 27.55
N ASP A 347 5.42 22.39 27.79
CA ASP A 347 6.84 22.07 27.97
C ASP A 347 7.63 22.34 26.70
N GLU A 348 8.81 22.95 26.86
CA GLU A 348 9.81 23.01 25.78
C GLU A 348 10.69 21.76 25.83
N VAL A 349 10.79 21.08 24.70
CA VAL A 349 11.58 19.86 24.56
C VAL A 349 12.50 19.94 23.34
N LEU A 350 13.56 19.15 23.37
CA LEU A 350 14.43 18.93 22.23
C LEU A 350 14.04 17.62 21.54
N LEU A 351 13.62 17.69 20.28
CA LEU A 351 13.38 16.52 19.45
C LEU A 351 14.65 16.15 18.67
N ARG A 352 15.21 14.98 18.96
CA ARG A 352 16.35 14.42 18.22
C ARG A 352 15.92 13.28 17.32
N PRO A 353 15.97 13.45 15.99
CA PRO A 353 15.72 12.34 15.08
C PRO A 353 16.89 11.34 15.10
N ASP A 354 16.59 10.05 14.93
CA ASP A 354 17.59 9.08 14.49
C ASP A 354 18.03 9.44 13.08
N THR A 355 19.23 10.00 12.98
CA THR A 355 19.77 10.51 11.72
C THR A 355 20.00 9.40 10.68
N ALA A 356 20.10 8.12 11.08
CA ALA A 356 20.15 7.00 10.14
C ALA A 356 18.77 6.66 9.53
N ARG A 357 17.69 7.18 10.14
CA ARG A 357 16.30 7.01 9.73
C ARG A 357 15.60 8.32 9.32
N THR A 358 16.36 9.41 9.22
CA THR A 358 15.95 10.65 8.55
C THR A 358 16.17 10.51 7.06
N TRP A 359 15.19 10.81 6.21
CA TRP A 359 15.29 10.56 4.78
C TRP A 359 14.99 11.80 3.94
N VAL A 360 15.79 12.06 2.91
CA VAL A 360 15.53 13.17 1.98
C VAL A 360 14.43 12.77 1.00
N VAL A 361 13.42 13.62 0.89
CA VAL A 361 12.29 13.44 -0.01
C VAL A 361 12.15 14.63 -0.94
N ALA A 362 11.64 14.38 -2.16
CA ALA A 362 11.25 15.46 -3.06
C ALA A 362 10.07 16.22 -2.44
N PRO A 363 10.13 17.56 -2.35
CA PRO A 363 9.11 18.39 -1.70
C PRO A 363 7.69 18.16 -2.23
#